data_AF-A0A7Y9WRN3-F1
#
_entry.id   AF-A0A7Y9WRN3-F1
#
_cell.length_a   1.000
_cell.length_b   1.000
_cell.length_c   1.000
_cell.angle_alpha   90.00
_cell.angle_beta   90.00
_cell.angle_gamma   90.00
#
_symmetry.space_group_name_H-M   'P 1'
#
loop_
_entity.id
_entity.type
_entity.pdbx_description
1 polymer ?
#
loop_
_entity_poly.entity_id
_entity_poly.type
_entity_poly.pdbx_seq_one_letter_code
_entity_poly.pdbx_strand_id
1 'polypeptide(L)'
;MSERTPSEIGDALMDAQENVTLLFRRKPNLAMAAISVVVGSAAILCHFPTNESAASLGGALFGAAALFTGAWVAETTKAASEKQDATRRMEAARVYFTPELARVIAQHVYILNRLVANFVSTSMKYEPPGDPLTAFRPRKPLLYPSAPQFRDLSEADATLLIEFYDASHGIAETVNSWIEGKTALDFNAYNVLMQDVMNSLRLAEAAVESFCPDRQYSPIMPASGTLSERIKSSILQAEGAMKAHQDRAEAARIATERASSALAQKKR
;
A
#
# COMPACT_ATOMS: atom_id res chain seq x y z
N MET A 1 35.32 -48.14 18.26
CA MET A 1 34.22 -48.74 17.49
C MET A 1 32.94 -48.37 18.23
N SER A 2 32.14 -47.45 17.68
CA SER A 2 30.89 -47.02 18.31
C SER A 2 29.79 -47.97 17.84
N GLU A 3 29.35 -48.85 18.73
CA GLU A 3 28.20 -49.73 18.53
C GLU A 3 26.94 -48.86 18.62
N ARG A 4 26.42 -48.42 17.47
CA ARG A 4 25.08 -47.82 17.41
C ARG A 4 24.06 -48.89 17.78
N THR A 5 23.12 -48.53 18.65
CA THR A 5 22.07 -49.44 19.09
C THR A 5 21.02 -49.63 17.97
N PRO A 6 20.39 -50.81 17.85
CA PRO A 6 19.41 -51.08 16.79
C PRO A 6 18.23 -50.09 16.75
N SER A 7 17.89 -49.46 17.88
CA SER A 7 16.88 -48.40 17.99
C SER A 7 17.33 -47.08 17.32
N GLU A 8 18.60 -46.68 17.46
CA GLU A 8 19.14 -45.48 16.81
C GLU A 8 19.24 -45.65 15.28
N ILE A 9 19.41 -46.89 14.81
CA ILE A 9 19.38 -47.22 13.37
C ILE A 9 17.95 -47.14 12.85
N GLY A 10 16.95 -47.56 13.64
CA GLY A 10 15.53 -47.49 13.29
C GLY A 10 15.00 -46.06 13.18
N ASP A 11 15.33 -45.21 14.16
CA ASP A 11 14.91 -43.80 14.18
C ASP A 11 15.54 -43.00 13.03
N ALA A 12 16.84 -43.22 12.74
CA ALA A 12 17.51 -42.59 11.61
C ALA A 12 16.91 -42.99 10.25
N LEU A 13 16.35 -44.20 10.14
CA LEU A 13 15.73 -44.71 8.92
C LEU A 13 14.34 -44.12 8.70
N MET A 14 13.58 -43.93 9.79
CA MET A 14 12.28 -43.24 9.78
C MET A 14 12.45 -41.75 9.39
N ASP A 15 13.41 -41.05 9.99
CA ASP A 15 13.72 -39.65 9.66
C ASP A 15 14.18 -39.47 8.20
N ALA A 16 14.94 -40.44 7.67
CA ALA A 16 15.33 -40.44 6.26
C ALA A 16 14.12 -40.66 5.35
N GLN A 17 13.19 -41.54 5.72
CA GLN A 17 11.97 -41.81 4.96
C GLN A 17 11.06 -40.56 4.91
N GLU A 18 10.89 -39.86 6.03
CA GLU A 18 10.06 -38.67 6.10
C GLU A 18 10.67 -37.50 5.31
N ASN A 19 11.98 -37.29 5.39
CA ASN A 19 12.68 -36.29 4.59
C ASN A 19 12.62 -36.61 3.08
N VAL A 20 12.73 -37.88 2.69
CA VAL A 20 12.62 -38.31 1.30
C VAL A 20 11.21 -38.06 0.78
N THR A 21 10.16 -38.42 1.53
CA THR A 21 8.77 -38.16 1.11
C THR A 21 8.47 -36.66 0.97
N LEU A 22 9.01 -35.82 1.85
CA LEU A 22 8.94 -34.36 1.72
C LEU A 22 9.64 -33.86 0.45
N LEU A 23 10.79 -34.44 0.10
CA LEU A 23 11.55 -34.07 -1.09
C LEU A 23 10.82 -34.47 -2.39
N PHE A 24 10.20 -35.66 -2.41
CA PHE A 24 9.31 -36.09 -3.50
C PHE A 24 8.12 -35.17 -3.69
N ARG A 25 7.53 -34.70 -2.60
CA ARG A 25 6.36 -33.81 -2.65
C ARG A 25 6.70 -32.41 -3.11
N ARG A 26 7.88 -31.92 -2.75
CA ARG A 26 8.30 -30.53 -2.99
C ARG A 26 9.07 -30.33 -4.29
N LYS A 27 9.79 -31.36 -4.76
CA LYS A 27 10.64 -31.31 -5.97
C LYS A 27 10.61 -32.66 -6.71
N PRO A 28 9.49 -33.01 -7.36
CA PRO A 28 9.29 -34.33 -7.97
C PRO A 28 10.32 -34.63 -9.08
N ASN A 29 10.64 -33.65 -9.92
CA ASN A 29 11.64 -33.78 -10.98
C ASN A 29 13.04 -34.09 -10.41
N LEU A 30 13.47 -33.38 -9.36
CA LEU A 30 14.76 -33.63 -8.72
C LEU A 30 14.82 -35.01 -8.04
N ALA A 31 13.71 -35.43 -7.42
CA ALA A 31 13.60 -36.72 -6.76
C ALA A 31 13.63 -37.89 -7.75
N MET A 32 12.96 -37.75 -8.90
CA MET A 32 13.03 -38.73 -10.00
C MET A 32 14.43 -38.80 -10.61
N ALA A 33 15.12 -37.67 -10.77
CA ALA A 33 16.52 -37.66 -11.21
C ALA A 33 17.42 -38.45 -10.26
N ALA A 34 17.26 -38.24 -8.94
CA ALA A 34 18.03 -38.94 -7.92
C ALA A 34 17.76 -40.46 -7.93
N ILE A 35 16.50 -40.89 -8.06
CA ILE A 35 16.16 -42.32 -8.23
C ILE A 35 16.84 -42.89 -9.46
N SER A 36 16.71 -42.22 -10.61
CA SER A 36 17.27 -42.72 -11.87
C SER A 36 18.79 -42.89 -11.80
N VAL A 37 19.49 -41.96 -11.14
CA VAL A 37 20.94 -42.10 -10.87
C VAL A 37 21.23 -43.29 -9.96
N VAL A 38 20.53 -43.42 -8.83
CA VAL A 38 20.76 -44.50 -7.86
C VAL A 38 20.48 -45.88 -8.48
N VAL A 39 19.37 -46.03 -9.20
CA VAL A 39 19.01 -47.27 -9.88
C VAL A 39 19.98 -47.57 -11.04
N GLY A 40 20.41 -46.55 -11.78
CA GLY A 40 21.40 -46.69 -12.85
C GLY A 40 22.75 -47.16 -12.33
N SER A 41 23.23 -46.57 -11.22
CA SER A 41 24.45 -46.99 -10.53
C SER A 41 24.33 -48.42 -9.98
N ALA A 42 23.19 -48.78 -9.38
CA ALA A 42 22.96 -50.14 -8.87
C ALA A 42 22.93 -51.18 -10.00
N ALA A 43 22.29 -50.88 -11.14
CA ALA A 43 22.26 -51.79 -12.30
C ALA A 43 23.67 -52.12 -12.82
N ILE A 44 24.56 -51.11 -12.87
CA ILE A 44 25.96 -51.27 -13.30
C ILE A 44 26.76 -52.07 -12.26
N LEU A 45 26.65 -51.71 -10.97
CA LEU A 45 27.41 -52.37 -9.89
C LEU A 45 26.98 -53.82 -9.64
N CYS A 46 25.69 -54.14 -9.82
CA CYS A 46 25.14 -55.46 -9.58
C CYS A 46 25.03 -56.33 -10.84
N HIS A 47 25.50 -55.86 -12.01
CA HIS A 47 25.43 -56.56 -13.29
C HIS A 47 24.02 -57.05 -13.67
N PHE A 48 22.99 -56.29 -13.32
CA PHE A 48 21.59 -56.65 -13.55
C PHE A 48 21.05 -55.92 -14.80
N PRO A 49 20.36 -56.58 -15.75
CA PRO A 49 19.96 -58.01 -15.79
C PRO A 49 20.99 -58.96 -16.43
N THR A 50 21.90 -58.49 -17.30
CA THR A 50 23.08 -59.23 -17.81
C THR A 50 24.26 -58.27 -18.04
N ASN A 51 25.50 -58.77 -18.11
CA ASN A 51 26.71 -57.92 -18.26
C ASN A 51 26.64 -56.92 -19.42
N GLU A 52 26.08 -57.31 -20.57
CA GLU A 52 25.96 -56.44 -21.75
C GLU A 52 24.77 -55.48 -21.67
N SER A 53 23.68 -55.88 -21.00
CA SER A 53 22.45 -55.07 -20.88
C SER A 53 22.49 -54.07 -19.72
N ALA A 54 23.30 -54.32 -18.68
CA ALA A 54 23.48 -53.44 -17.53
C ALA A 54 24.01 -52.05 -17.94
N ALA A 55 24.95 -52.00 -18.90
CA ALA A 55 25.49 -50.75 -19.41
C ALA A 55 24.45 -49.94 -20.20
N SER A 56 23.63 -50.61 -21.03
CA SER A 56 22.54 -49.98 -21.79
C SER A 56 21.45 -49.43 -20.88
N LEU A 57 21.03 -50.21 -19.87
CA LEU A 57 20.05 -49.79 -18.88
C LEU A 57 20.57 -48.62 -18.03
N GLY A 58 21.82 -48.69 -17.56
CA GLY A 58 22.47 -47.60 -16.83
C GLY A 58 22.55 -46.31 -17.66
N GLY A 59 22.95 -46.40 -18.94
CA GLY A 59 22.97 -45.27 -19.86
C GLY A 59 21.59 -44.63 -20.05
N ALA A 60 20.54 -45.44 -20.23
CA ALA A 60 19.17 -44.94 -20.35
C ALA A 60 18.69 -44.23 -19.06
N LEU A 61 19.02 -44.78 -17.89
CA LEU A 61 18.67 -44.20 -16.59
C LEU A 61 19.42 -42.90 -16.31
N PHE A 62 20.70 -42.80 -16.66
CA PHE A 62 21.43 -41.52 -16.59
C PHE A 62 20.88 -40.50 -17.59
N GLY A 63 20.47 -40.92 -18.78
CA GLY A 63 19.77 -40.06 -19.75
C GLY A 63 18.44 -39.53 -19.18
N ALA A 64 17.64 -40.39 -18.55
CA ALA A 64 16.41 -39.98 -17.86
C ALA A 64 16.70 -39.02 -16.70
N ALA A 65 17.74 -39.28 -15.90
CA ALA A 65 18.16 -38.37 -14.83
C ALA A 65 18.54 -36.98 -15.33
N ALA A 66 19.23 -36.90 -16.48
CA ALA A 66 19.58 -35.64 -17.11
C ALA A 66 18.32 -34.87 -17.57
N LEU A 67 17.33 -35.55 -18.16
CA LEU A 67 16.04 -34.94 -18.55
C LEU A 67 15.29 -34.39 -17.35
N PHE A 68 15.18 -35.16 -16.26
CA PHE A 68 14.52 -34.72 -15.03
C PHE A 68 15.24 -33.55 -14.37
N THR A 69 16.57 -33.55 -14.38
CA THR A 69 17.37 -32.43 -13.86
C THR A 69 17.17 -31.18 -14.72
N GLY A 70 17.17 -31.33 -16.05
CA GLY A 70 16.89 -30.23 -16.98
C GLY A 70 15.49 -29.64 -16.81
N ALA A 71 14.48 -30.50 -16.62
CA ALA A 71 13.11 -30.08 -16.34
C ALA A 71 13.00 -29.30 -15.01
N TRP A 72 13.66 -29.78 -13.96
CA TRP A 72 13.70 -29.08 -12.67
C TRP A 72 14.39 -27.71 -12.79
N VAL A 73 15.52 -27.63 -13.49
CA VAL A 73 16.20 -26.35 -13.74
C VAL A 73 15.29 -25.40 -14.52
N ALA A 74 14.64 -25.86 -15.59
CA ALA A 74 13.73 -25.04 -16.38
C ALA A 74 12.52 -24.54 -15.58
N GLU A 75 11.96 -25.37 -14.70
CA GLU A 75 10.86 -24.99 -13.82
C GLU A 75 11.29 -23.96 -12.77
N THR A 76 12.44 -24.16 -12.13
CA THR A 76 12.95 -23.21 -11.13
C THR A 76 13.35 -21.87 -11.75
N THR A 77 13.97 -21.86 -12.93
CA THR A 77 14.30 -20.62 -13.64
C THR A 77 13.06 -19.90 -14.13
N LYS A 78 12.06 -20.63 -14.66
CA LYS A 78 10.77 -20.07 -15.05
C LYS A 78 10.02 -19.45 -13.86
N ALA A 79 9.94 -20.16 -12.74
CA ALA A 79 9.29 -19.62 -11.53
C ALA A 79 10.01 -18.37 -11.00
N ALA A 80 11.35 -18.37 -11.04
CA ALA A 80 12.14 -17.19 -10.66
C ALA A 80 11.92 -16.01 -11.61
N SER A 81 11.87 -16.25 -12.92
CA SER A 81 11.62 -15.20 -13.92
C SER A 81 10.20 -14.64 -13.80
N GLU A 82 9.19 -15.49 -13.62
CA GLU A 82 7.80 -15.05 -13.44
C GLU A 82 7.64 -14.19 -12.19
N LYS A 83 8.30 -14.56 -11.08
CA LYS A 83 8.31 -13.75 -9.86
C LYS A 83 8.98 -12.40 -10.09
N GLN A 84 10.13 -12.38 -10.78
CA GLN A 84 10.82 -11.13 -11.10
C GLN A 84 10.00 -10.24 -12.04
N ASP A 85 9.29 -10.83 -13.01
CA ASP A 85 8.42 -10.11 -13.94
C ASP A 85 7.17 -9.56 -13.24
N ALA A 86 6.63 -10.28 -12.25
CA ALA A 86 5.58 -9.76 -11.39
C ALA A 86 6.06 -8.53 -10.60
N THR A 87 7.22 -8.62 -9.92
CA THR A 87 7.80 -7.48 -9.19
C THR A 87 8.05 -6.28 -10.10
N ARG A 88 8.63 -6.50 -11.29
CA ARG A 88 8.87 -5.42 -12.28
C ARG A 88 7.57 -4.75 -12.74
N ARG A 89 6.51 -5.54 -12.98
CA ARG A 89 5.20 -4.99 -13.34
C ARG A 89 4.57 -4.18 -12.21
N MET A 90 4.68 -4.66 -10.97
CA MET A 90 4.21 -3.92 -9.79
C MET A 90 4.93 -2.58 -9.63
N GLU A 91 6.26 -2.56 -9.74
CA GLU A 91 7.05 -1.32 -9.66
C GLU A 91 6.69 -0.35 -10.79
N ALA A 92 6.56 -0.86 -12.03
CA ALA A 92 6.15 -0.04 -13.16
C ALA A 92 4.73 0.53 -12.97
N ALA A 93 3.81 -0.24 -12.40
CA ALA A 93 2.47 0.22 -12.08
C ALA A 93 2.49 1.34 -11.04
N ARG A 94 3.30 1.22 -9.98
CA ARG A 94 3.47 2.29 -8.98
C ARG A 94 3.94 3.59 -9.65
N VAL A 95 5.02 3.52 -10.44
CA VAL A 95 5.57 4.67 -11.17
C VAL A 95 4.53 5.31 -12.10
N TYR A 96 3.67 4.50 -12.71
CA TYR A 96 2.61 4.96 -13.60
C TYR A 96 1.55 5.80 -12.87
N PHE A 97 1.15 5.42 -11.66
CA PHE A 97 0.17 6.17 -10.84
C PHE A 97 0.77 7.35 -10.07
N THR A 98 2.08 7.33 -9.76
CA THR A 98 2.79 8.40 -9.05
C THR A 98 2.44 9.82 -9.50
N PRO A 99 2.47 10.19 -10.81
CA PRO A 99 2.19 11.56 -11.23
C PRO A 99 0.73 11.98 -11.00
N GLU A 100 -0.22 11.06 -11.19
CA GLU A 100 -1.63 11.33 -10.93
C GLU A 100 -1.89 11.52 -9.44
N LEU A 101 -1.40 10.58 -8.62
CA LEU A 101 -1.51 10.63 -7.17
C LEU A 101 -0.95 11.94 -6.64
N ALA A 102 0.29 12.30 -7.02
CA ALA A 102 0.92 13.54 -6.59
C ALA A 102 0.12 14.79 -7.00
N ARG A 103 -0.44 14.82 -8.21
CA ARG A 103 -1.26 15.93 -8.70
C ARG A 103 -2.55 16.09 -7.89
N VAL A 104 -3.24 14.99 -7.60
CA VAL A 104 -4.53 15.02 -6.87
C VAL A 104 -4.29 15.38 -5.41
N ILE A 105 -3.26 14.83 -4.77
CA ILE A 105 -2.89 15.17 -3.38
C ILE A 105 -2.47 16.64 -3.27
N ALA A 106 -1.63 17.13 -4.17
CA ALA A 106 -1.22 18.54 -4.15
C ALA A 106 -2.43 19.49 -4.26
N GLN A 107 -3.46 19.09 -5.00
CA GLN A 107 -4.71 19.84 -5.03
C GLN A 107 -5.47 19.76 -3.69
N HIS A 108 -5.53 18.62 -3.03
CA HIS A 108 -6.16 18.51 -1.71
C HIS A 108 -5.44 19.36 -0.66
N VAL A 109 -4.10 19.40 -0.70
CA VAL A 109 -3.29 20.32 0.10
C VAL A 109 -3.67 21.77 -0.17
N TYR A 110 -3.79 22.16 -1.44
CA TYR A 110 -4.24 23.50 -1.80
C TYR A 110 -5.65 23.80 -1.28
N ILE A 111 -6.60 22.88 -1.49
CA ILE A 111 -7.99 23.00 -1.03
C ILE A 111 -8.02 23.19 0.49
N LEU A 112 -7.31 22.36 1.26
CA LEU A 112 -7.26 22.45 2.71
C LEU A 112 -6.77 23.84 3.17
N ASN A 113 -5.69 24.33 2.56
CA ASN A 113 -5.14 25.64 2.91
C ASN A 113 -6.12 26.78 2.62
N ARG A 114 -6.91 26.69 1.54
CA ARG A 114 -7.99 27.66 1.28
C ARG A 114 -9.15 27.51 2.26
N LEU A 115 -9.55 26.28 2.61
CA LEU A 115 -10.60 26.03 3.58
C LEU A 115 -10.23 26.61 4.96
N VAL A 116 -8.98 26.44 5.40
CA VAL A 116 -8.49 27.05 6.64
C VAL A 116 -8.66 28.56 6.63
N ALA A 117 -8.29 29.24 5.55
CA ALA A 117 -8.43 30.69 5.45
C ALA A 117 -9.89 31.16 5.49
N ASN A 118 -10.79 30.44 4.81
CA ASN A 118 -12.23 30.74 4.83
C ASN A 118 -12.85 30.44 6.21
N PHE A 119 -12.48 29.31 6.82
CA PHE A 119 -12.93 28.93 8.16
C PHE A 119 -12.51 29.95 9.21
N VAL A 120 -11.24 30.38 9.21
CA VAL A 120 -10.74 31.38 10.18
C VAL A 120 -11.48 32.72 9.99
N SER A 121 -11.62 33.17 8.75
CA SER A 121 -12.30 34.45 8.45
C SER A 121 -13.76 34.42 8.90
N THR A 122 -14.51 33.40 8.50
CA THR A 122 -15.92 33.24 8.88
C THR A 122 -16.11 33.01 10.39
N SER A 123 -15.24 32.22 11.03
CA SER A 123 -15.22 32.04 12.47
C SER A 123 -15.07 33.36 13.23
N MET A 124 -14.33 34.32 12.67
CA MET A 124 -14.09 35.62 13.28
C MET A 124 -15.11 36.67 12.85
N LYS A 125 -16.14 36.28 12.08
CA LYS A 125 -17.13 37.18 11.47
C LYS A 125 -16.50 38.21 10.52
N TYR A 126 -15.37 37.85 9.91
CA TYR A 126 -14.76 38.60 8.81
C TYR A 126 -15.24 38.08 7.47
N GLU A 127 -15.18 38.93 6.45
CA GLU A 127 -15.49 38.55 5.08
C GLU A 127 -14.48 37.47 4.61
N PRO A 128 -14.95 36.33 4.10
CA PRO A 128 -14.05 35.30 3.58
C PRO A 128 -13.29 35.78 2.33
N PRO A 129 -12.17 35.13 1.97
CA PRO A 129 -11.38 35.47 0.77
C PRO A 129 -12.12 35.41 -0.58
N GLY A 130 -13.40 35.03 -0.62
CA GLY A 130 -14.22 34.99 -1.83
C GLY A 130 -13.93 33.82 -2.76
N ASP A 131 -13.42 32.70 -2.24
CA ASP A 131 -13.16 31.51 -3.04
C ASP A 131 -14.48 30.91 -3.57
N PRO A 132 -14.61 30.66 -4.89
CA PRO A 132 -15.81 30.02 -5.41
C PRO A 132 -15.87 28.56 -4.95
N LEU A 133 -17.08 28.03 -4.76
CA LEU A 133 -17.29 26.61 -4.39
C LEU A 133 -16.56 25.63 -5.32
N THR A 134 -16.47 25.96 -6.60
CA THR A 134 -15.77 25.16 -7.61
C THR A 134 -14.28 25.02 -7.33
N ALA A 135 -13.66 25.92 -6.55
CA ALA A 135 -12.27 25.83 -6.14
C ALA A 135 -12.02 24.74 -5.10
N PHE A 136 -13.04 24.36 -4.31
CA PHE A 136 -12.95 23.32 -3.30
C PHE A 136 -13.22 21.91 -3.84
N ARG A 137 -13.60 21.79 -5.12
CA ARG A 137 -13.90 20.51 -5.76
C ARG A 137 -12.61 19.79 -6.17
N PRO A 138 -12.31 18.60 -5.63
CA PRO A 138 -11.19 17.78 -6.08
C PRO A 138 -11.30 17.43 -7.57
N ARG A 139 -10.16 17.32 -8.25
CA ARG A 139 -10.13 16.80 -9.63
C ARG A 139 -10.31 15.30 -9.60
N LYS A 140 -11.08 14.81 -10.57
CA LYS A 140 -11.22 13.38 -10.82
C LYS A 140 -9.86 12.77 -11.21
N PRO A 141 -9.54 11.55 -10.74
CA PRO A 141 -8.46 10.76 -11.34
C PRO A 141 -8.74 10.52 -12.83
N LEU A 142 -7.68 10.48 -13.62
CA LEU A 142 -7.71 10.17 -15.06
C LEU A 142 -7.40 8.69 -15.30
N LEU A 143 -6.54 8.09 -14.48
CA LEU A 143 -6.07 6.72 -14.62
C LEU A 143 -6.94 5.77 -13.79
N TYR A 144 -7.13 6.06 -12.51
CA TYR A 144 -7.96 5.22 -11.64
C TYR A 144 -9.46 5.37 -11.94
N PRO A 145 -10.26 4.28 -11.94
CA PRO A 145 -9.88 2.87 -11.74
C PRO A 145 -9.62 2.11 -13.06
N SER A 146 -9.73 2.77 -14.21
CA SER A 146 -9.78 2.13 -15.51
C SER A 146 -8.43 1.71 -16.10
N ALA A 147 -7.32 2.27 -15.62
CA ALA A 147 -6.00 1.99 -16.16
C ALA A 147 -5.61 0.52 -15.94
N PRO A 148 -5.14 -0.20 -16.98
CA PRO A 148 -4.83 -1.62 -16.88
C PRO A 148 -3.74 -1.92 -15.84
N GLN A 149 -2.81 -0.98 -15.63
CA GLN A 149 -1.74 -1.05 -14.64
C GLN A 149 -2.26 -1.18 -13.20
N PHE A 150 -3.51 -0.79 -12.94
CA PHE A 150 -4.11 -0.98 -11.62
C PHE A 150 -4.14 -2.46 -11.20
N ARG A 151 -4.32 -3.37 -12.17
CA ARG A 151 -4.35 -4.82 -11.95
C ARG A 151 -3.00 -5.41 -11.56
N ASP A 152 -1.92 -4.69 -11.89
CA ASP A 152 -0.55 -5.11 -11.58
C ASP A 152 -0.08 -4.59 -10.22
N LEU A 153 -0.89 -3.80 -9.49
CA LEU A 153 -0.55 -3.34 -8.14
C LEU A 153 -0.66 -4.47 -7.11
N SER A 154 0.09 -4.34 -6.00
CA SER A 154 -0.17 -5.19 -4.84
C SER A 154 -1.55 -4.90 -4.24
N GLU A 155 -2.12 -5.87 -3.53
CA GLU A 155 -3.38 -5.68 -2.81
C GLU A 155 -3.33 -4.48 -1.84
N ALA A 156 -2.21 -4.32 -1.13
CA ALA A 156 -1.99 -3.20 -0.22
C ALA A 156 -1.98 -1.85 -0.97
N ASP A 157 -1.23 -1.75 -2.07
CA ASP A 157 -1.13 -0.52 -2.85
C ASP A 157 -2.45 -0.16 -3.53
N ALA A 158 -3.18 -1.16 -4.05
CA ALA A 158 -4.50 -0.96 -4.63
C ALA A 158 -5.47 -0.41 -3.58
N THR A 159 -5.46 -0.98 -2.37
CA THR A 159 -6.30 -0.54 -1.25
C THR A 159 -6.00 0.92 -0.88
N LEU A 160 -4.72 1.29 -0.77
CA LEU A 160 -4.33 2.68 -0.48
C LEU A 160 -4.85 3.68 -1.53
N LEU A 161 -4.80 3.32 -2.82
CA LEU A 161 -5.35 4.17 -3.88
C LEU A 161 -6.88 4.25 -3.82
N ILE A 162 -7.55 3.11 -3.60
CA ILE A 162 -9.02 3.05 -3.50
C ILE A 162 -9.49 3.96 -2.36
N GLU A 163 -8.95 3.79 -1.16
CA GLU A 163 -9.37 4.56 0.02
C GLU A 163 -9.16 6.07 -0.18
N PHE A 164 -8.01 6.47 -0.72
CA PHE A 164 -7.75 7.87 -1.01
C PHE A 164 -8.70 8.45 -2.08
N TYR A 165 -8.87 7.75 -3.21
CA TYR A 165 -9.71 8.26 -4.30
C TYR A 165 -11.20 8.25 -3.95
N ASP A 166 -11.67 7.30 -3.15
CA ASP A 166 -13.04 7.26 -2.66
C ASP A 166 -13.31 8.41 -1.68
N ALA A 167 -12.36 8.71 -0.78
CA ALA A 167 -12.44 9.89 0.08
C ALA A 167 -12.46 11.19 -0.73
N SER A 168 -11.58 11.30 -1.74
CA SER A 168 -11.58 12.41 -2.70
C SER A 168 -12.90 12.53 -3.45
N HIS A 169 -13.54 11.41 -3.81
CA HIS A 169 -14.84 11.41 -4.48
C HIS A 169 -15.95 11.90 -3.55
N GLY A 170 -15.98 11.46 -2.29
CA GLY A 170 -16.95 11.93 -1.29
C GLY A 170 -16.89 13.44 -1.05
N ILE A 171 -15.68 14.02 -1.04
CA ILE A 171 -15.49 15.48 -0.98
C ILE A 171 -16.09 16.15 -2.24
N ALA A 172 -15.84 15.61 -3.43
CA ALA A 172 -16.38 16.14 -4.67
C ALA A 172 -17.91 16.12 -4.69
N GLU A 173 -18.54 15.04 -4.22
CA GLU A 173 -20.00 14.92 -4.12
C GLU A 173 -20.59 15.94 -3.14
N THR A 174 -19.95 16.13 -1.99
CA THR A 174 -20.36 17.14 -1.00
C THR A 174 -20.35 18.54 -1.62
N VAL A 175 -19.26 18.90 -2.31
CA VAL A 175 -19.13 20.20 -2.97
C VAL A 175 -20.13 20.34 -4.12
N ASN A 176 -20.35 19.30 -4.93
CA ASN A 176 -21.35 19.33 -6.01
C ASN A 176 -22.76 19.56 -5.45
N SER A 177 -23.12 18.86 -4.38
CA SER A 177 -24.40 19.03 -3.69
C SER A 177 -24.61 20.47 -3.21
N TRP A 178 -23.57 21.10 -2.66
CA TRP A 178 -23.65 22.50 -2.23
C TRP A 178 -23.77 23.49 -3.38
N ILE A 179 -23.10 23.22 -4.51
CA ILE A 179 -23.24 24.03 -5.73
C ILE A 179 -24.68 23.94 -6.26
N GLU A 180 -25.22 22.73 -6.39
CA GLU A 180 -26.57 22.49 -6.89
C GLU A 180 -27.64 23.07 -5.96
N GLY A 181 -27.47 22.89 -4.65
CA GLY A 181 -28.35 23.43 -3.62
C GLY A 181 -28.21 24.94 -3.38
N LYS A 182 -27.24 25.62 -4.00
CA LYS A 182 -26.89 27.02 -3.75
C LYS A 182 -26.70 27.31 -2.26
N THR A 183 -26.06 26.38 -1.55
CA THR A 183 -25.90 26.44 -0.10
C THR A 183 -25.10 27.69 0.29
N ALA A 184 -25.62 28.46 1.24
CA ALA A 184 -24.85 29.54 1.87
C ALA A 184 -23.80 28.90 2.79
N LEU A 185 -22.52 29.23 2.57
CA LEU A 185 -21.43 28.68 3.36
C LEU A 185 -21.23 29.50 4.64
N ASP A 186 -21.44 28.86 5.78
CA ASP A 186 -21.07 29.37 7.08
C ASP A 186 -19.80 28.69 7.59
N PHE A 187 -19.36 29.07 8.79
CA PHE A 187 -18.16 28.48 9.39
C PHE A 187 -18.31 26.97 9.64
N ASN A 188 -19.53 26.46 9.86
CA ASN A 188 -19.76 25.04 10.06
C ASN A 188 -19.57 24.25 8.76
N ALA A 189 -20.07 24.76 7.64
CA ALA A 189 -19.85 24.17 6.34
C ALA A 189 -18.34 24.08 6.03
N TYR A 190 -17.59 25.16 6.25
CA TYR A 190 -16.14 25.14 6.09
C TYR A 190 -15.45 24.15 7.04
N ASN A 191 -15.91 24.03 8.28
CA ASN A 191 -15.36 23.07 9.25
C ASN A 191 -15.57 21.61 8.81
N VAL A 192 -16.76 21.24 8.35
CA VAL A 192 -17.06 19.90 7.86
C VAL A 192 -16.15 19.56 6.68
N LEU A 193 -16.13 20.41 5.65
CA LEU A 193 -15.31 20.16 4.46
C LEU A 193 -13.82 20.13 4.77
N MET A 194 -13.36 20.96 5.71
CA MET A 194 -11.98 20.95 6.18
C MET A 194 -11.61 19.61 6.82
N GLN A 195 -12.48 19.05 7.67
CA GLN A 195 -12.26 17.74 8.29
C GLN A 195 -12.27 16.59 7.27
N ASP A 196 -13.17 16.63 6.28
CA ASP A 196 -13.21 15.63 5.21
C ASP A 196 -11.93 15.65 4.38
N VAL A 197 -11.45 16.85 4.00
CA VAL A 197 -10.20 17.01 3.27
C VAL A 197 -8.99 16.59 4.12
N MET A 198 -8.98 16.90 5.42
CA MET A 198 -7.94 16.41 6.34
C MET A 198 -7.93 14.88 6.39
N ASN A 199 -9.09 14.24 6.48
CA ASN A 199 -9.18 12.78 6.49
C ASN A 199 -8.64 12.17 5.19
N SER A 200 -9.05 12.70 4.04
CA SER A 200 -8.53 12.29 2.73
C SER A 200 -6.99 12.44 2.66
N LEU A 201 -6.46 13.55 3.19
CA LEU A 201 -5.02 13.78 3.24
C LEU A 201 -4.27 12.82 4.18
N ARG A 202 -4.87 12.41 5.31
CA ARG A 202 -4.29 11.38 6.19
C ARG A 202 -4.21 10.02 5.49
N LEU A 203 -5.24 9.63 4.74
CA LEU A 203 -5.20 8.43 3.89
C LEU A 203 -4.11 8.55 2.81
N ALA A 204 -3.96 9.76 2.26
CA ALA A 204 -2.95 10.04 1.25
C ALA A 204 -1.50 9.90 1.76
N GLU A 205 -1.22 10.11 3.05
CA GLU A 205 0.15 9.96 3.58
C GLU A 205 0.69 8.55 3.35
N ALA A 206 -0.10 7.52 3.64
CA ALA A 206 0.29 6.13 3.41
C ALA A 206 0.48 5.82 1.92
N ALA A 207 -0.37 6.39 1.05
CA ALA A 207 -0.22 6.25 -0.39
C ALA A 207 1.07 6.95 -0.89
N VAL A 208 1.43 8.12 -0.35
CA VAL A 208 2.68 8.80 -0.70
C VAL A 208 3.89 7.98 -0.26
N GLU A 209 3.88 7.41 0.94
CA GLU A 209 4.98 6.58 1.44
C GLU A 209 5.22 5.35 0.56
N SER A 210 4.16 4.72 0.03
CA SER A 210 4.31 3.54 -0.85
C SER A 210 4.68 3.91 -2.30
N PHE A 211 4.04 4.93 -2.87
CA PHE A 211 4.17 5.25 -4.30
C PHE A 211 5.26 6.26 -4.61
N CYS A 212 5.54 7.22 -3.72
CA CYS A 212 6.38 8.37 -4.04
C CYS A 212 6.93 9.13 -2.81
N PRO A 213 7.68 8.47 -1.90
CA PRO A 213 8.08 9.04 -0.62
C PRO A 213 8.89 10.34 -0.75
N ASP A 214 9.79 10.41 -1.73
CA ASP A 214 10.68 11.56 -1.94
C ASP A 214 10.12 12.58 -2.94
N ARG A 215 8.83 12.49 -3.29
CA ARG A 215 8.24 13.38 -4.29
C ARG A 215 8.21 14.81 -3.78
N GLN A 216 8.89 15.71 -4.49
CA GLN A 216 8.78 17.15 -4.23
C GLN A 216 7.34 17.63 -4.46
N TYR A 217 6.86 18.51 -3.58
CA TYR A 217 5.53 19.10 -3.68
C TYR A 217 5.36 19.93 -4.97
N SER A 218 6.41 20.67 -5.34
CA SER A 218 6.43 21.49 -6.56
C SER A 218 7.78 21.37 -7.25
N PRO A 219 7.83 20.95 -8.54
CA PRO A 219 9.09 20.86 -9.29
C PRO A 219 9.70 22.23 -9.59
N ILE A 220 8.89 23.29 -9.57
CA ILE A 220 9.34 24.67 -9.83
C ILE A 220 9.68 25.43 -8.53
N MET A 221 9.35 24.86 -7.36
CA MET A 221 9.61 25.50 -6.07
C MET A 221 10.09 24.45 -5.05
N PRO A 222 11.34 23.97 -5.16
CA PRO A 222 11.88 22.94 -4.27
C PRO A 222 11.88 23.34 -2.79
N ALA A 223 11.97 24.64 -2.50
CA ALA A 223 11.87 25.17 -1.13
C ALA A 223 10.52 24.90 -0.45
N SER A 224 9.50 24.46 -1.20
CA SER A 224 8.22 24.02 -0.64
C SER A 224 8.30 22.64 0.04
N GLY A 225 9.43 21.93 -0.03
CA GLY A 225 9.60 20.62 0.60
C GLY A 225 8.95 19.47 -0.17
N THR A 226 8.84 18.33 0.50
CA THR A 226 8.23 17.12 -0.06
C THR A 226 6.71 17.16 0.03
N LEU A 227 6.04 16.31 -0.74
CA LEU A 227 4.59 16.16 -0.69
C LEU A 227 4.13 15.72 0.71
N SER A 228 4.82 14.76 1.33
CA SER A 228 4.53 14.29 2.70
C SER A 228 4.65 15.41 3.74
N GLU A 229 5.72 16.21 3.69
CA GLU A 229 5.90 17.37 4.57
C GLU A 229 4.76 18.38 4.44
N ARG A 230 4.30 18.60 3.21
CA ARG A 230 3.24 19.58 2.93
C ARG A 230 1.86 19.09 3.35
N ILE A 231 1.60 17.80 3.27
CA ILE A 231 0.40 17.19 3.85
C ILE A 231 0.38 17.44 5.36
N LYS A 232 1.43 17.01 6.07
CA LYS A 232 1.56 17.14 7.53
C LYS A 232 1.42 18.59 7.99
N SER A 233 2.14 19.50 7.34
CA SER A 233 2.08 20.93 7.65
C SER A 233 0.66 21.51 7.48
N SER A 234 -0.04 21.14 6.40
CA SER A 234 -1.39 21.65 6.14
C SER A 234 -2.42 21.08 7.12
N ILE A 235 -2.30 19.80 7.50
CA ILE A 235 -3.13 19.18 8.55
C ILE A 235 -2.91 19.88 9.89
N LEU A 236 -1.66 20.08 10.30
CA LEU A 236 -1.34 20.78 11.55
C LEU A 236 -1.88 22.21 11.57
N GLN A 237 -1.82 22.92 10.44
CA GLN A 237 -2.40 24.25 10.33
C GLN A 237 -3.93 24.24 10.52
N ALA A 238 -4.62 23.26 9.93
CA ALA A 238 -6.06 23.10 10.07
C ALA A 238 -6.46 22.74 11.51
N GLU A 239 -5.73 21.83 12.16
CA GLU A 239 -5.91 21.50 13.58
C GLU A 239 -5.70 22.73 14.48
N GLY A 240 -4.65 23.51 14.22
CA GLY A 240 -4.39 24.76 14.92
C GLY A 240 -5.52 25.78 14.76
N ALA A 241 -6.09 25.90 13.55
CA ALA A 241 -7.23 26.78 13.31
C ALA A 241 -8.50 26.34 14.05
N MET A 242 -8.81 25.04 14.05
CA MET A 242 -9.95 24.48 14.81
C MET A 242 -9.78 24.68 16.31
N LYS A 243 -8.59 24.38 16.84
CA LYS A 243 -8.28 24.58 18.26
C LYS A 243 -8.44 26.04 18.67
N ALA A 244 -7.89 26.97 17.88
CA ALA A 244 -8.03 28.39 18.16
C ALA A 244 -9.49 28.86 18.12
N HIS A 245 -10.33 28.26 17.27
CA HIS A 245 -11.79 28.52 17.28
C HIS A 245 -12.44 28.04 18.59
N GLN A 246 -12.13 26.82 19.02
CA GLN A 246 -12.64 26.25 20.27
C GLN A 246 -12.21 27.08 21.49
N ASP A 247 -10.93 27.45 21.58
CA ASP A 247 -10.39 28.27 22.67
C ASP A 247 -11.11 29.63 22.75
N ARG A 248 -11.38 30.27 21.60
CA ARG A 248 -12.15 31.52 21.55
C ARG A 248 -13.59 31.34 22.02
N ALA A 249 -14.24 30.25 21.62
CA ALA A 249 -15.61 29.94 22.02
C ALA A 249 -15.70 29.71 23.54
N GLU A 250 -14.74 28.98 24.11
CA GLU A 250 -14.65 28.75 25.55
C GLU A 250 -14.41 30.04 26.32
N ALA A 251 -13.45 30.87 25.87
CA ALA A 251 -13.18 32.17 26.49
C ALA A 251 -14.41 33.09 26.48
N ALA A 252 -15.17 33.13 25.37
CA ALA A 252 -16.40 33.90 25.26
C ALA A 252 -17.50 33.39 26.20
N ARG A 253 -17.62 32.07 26.39
CA ARG A 253 -18.54 31.46 27.35
C ARG A 253 -18.19 31.88 28.78
N ILE A 254 -16.93 31.74 29.19
CA ILE A 254 -16.46 32.11 30.54
C ILE A 254 -16.67 33.61 30.80
N ALA A 255 -16.39 34.48 29.82
CA ALA A 255 -16.62 35.91 29.94
C ALA A 255 -18.12 36.23 30.17
N THR A 256 -19.00 35.53 29.46
CA THR A 256 -20.46 35.68 29.58
C THR A 256 -20.96 35.25 30.96
N GLU A 257 -20.47 34.12 31.47
CA GLU A 257 -20.80 33.60 32.81
C GLU A 257 -20.33 34.53 33.93
N ARG A 258 -19.14 35.12 33.79
CA ARG A 258 -18.63 36.14 34.73
C ARG A 258 -19.48 37.40 34.70
N ALA A 259 -19.86 37.87 33.51
CA ALA A 259 -20.70 39.06 33.36
C ALA A 259 -22.10 38.86 33.98
N SER A 260 -22.72 37.69 33.75
CA SER A 260 -24.03 37.37 34.34
C SER A 260 -23.98 37.24 35.87
N SER A 261 -22.91 36.65 36.41
CA SER A 261 -22.68 36.53 37.86
C SER A 261 -22.49 37.89 38.52
N ALA A 262 -21.73 38.79 37.91
CA ALA A 262 -21.53 40.15 38.40
C ALA A 262 -22.83 40.98 38.41
N LEU A 263 -23.66 40.82 37.37
CA LEU A 263 -24.98 41.46 37.30
C LEU A 263 -25.95 40.94 38.37
N ALA A 264 -25.89 39.65 38.69
CA ALA A 264 -26.73 39.04 39.74
C ALA A 264 -26.34 39.53 41.14
N GLN A 265 -25.04 39.75 41.40
CA GLN A 265 -24.55 40.32 42.66
C GLN A 265 -24.96 41.78 42.86
N LYS A 266 -25.02 42.59 41.78
CA LYS A 266 -25.42 44.00 41.86
C LYS A 266 -26.93 44.23 42.12
N LYS A 267 -27.76 43.18 41.98
CA LYS A 267 -29.21 43.21 42.21
C LYS A 267 -29.62 42.73 43.62
N ARG A 268 -28.66 42.27 44.43
CA ARG A 268 -28.86 41.93 45.84
C ARG A 268 -28.36 43.06 46.71
#